data_AF-A0A2V9T696-F1
#
_entry.id   AF-A0A2V9T696-F1
#
_cell.length_a   1.000
_cell.length_b   1.000
_cell.length_c   1.000
_cell.angle_alpha   90.00
_cell.angle_beta   90.00
_cell.angle_gamma   90.00
#
_symmetry.space_group_name_H-M   'P 1'
#
loop_
_entity.id
_entity.type
_entity.pdbx_description
1 polymer ?
#
loop_
_entity_poly.entity_id
_entity_poly.type
_entity_poly.pdbx_seq_one_letter_code
_entity_poly.pdbx_strand_id
1 'polypeptide(L)'
;MGITKNHLWGAPLALLLAGVGCHSSQKAAAPNLPPQSNPPTITAAASPKPRPVAKAKTAVNAKPATETKATTPERVSVPAPAPPAPKPDPVGQLITQAEREYQAGQDNYKAGQTDAAKQSFDRAFNLIMASPPEVRSDERVQRELDRLLDGVNGLQLEDADTSAEQKSEPAPIDEANDVTFPVDPNIKAQAEAEIKATHSDLPLMLTDPVVGYINYFSSRGRATLENSLIRGGRYREAIENILKDEGVPPELIYLAQAESGFHPLALSRVGARGM
;
A
#
# COMPACT_ATOMS: atom_id res chain seq x y z
N MET A 1 42.11 48.91 49.76
CA MET A 1 40.98 49.82 50.03
C MET A 1 39.92 49.58 48.97
N GLY A 2 38.65 49.35 49.24
CA GLY A 2 37.88 49.37 50.47
C GLY A 2 36.45 49.01 50.07
N ILE A 3 35.87 48.10 50.83
CA ILE A 3 34.49 47.59 50.73
C ILE A 3 33.54 48.70 51.19
N THR A 4 32.40 48.89 50.53
CA THR A 4 31.17 49.25 51.22
C THR A 4 29.98 48.45 50.70
N LYS A 5 29.24 47.97 51.68
CA LYS A 5 28.19 46.97 51.71
C LYS A 5 26.91 47.68 52.18
N ASN A 6 25.77 47.06 51.89
CA ASN A 6 24.57 46.99 52.75
C ASN A 6 23.63 48.22 52.78
N HIS A 7 22.31 48.16 53.01
CA HIS A 7 21.36 47.19 53.60
C HIS A 7 19.92 47.52 53.08
N LEU A 8 19.06 46.56 52.72
CA LEU A 8 18.08 45.85 53.58
C LEU A 8 16.84 46.69 53.97
N TRP A 9 15.65 46.29 53.51
CA TRP A 9 14.53 46.06 54.43
C TRP A 9 13.46 45.13 53.86
N GLY A 10 12.90 44.31 54.76
CA GLY A 10 12.06 43.16 54.46
C GLY A 10 10.56 43.40 54.63
N ALA A 11 9.86 42.36 54.18
CA ALA A 11 8.50 41.84 54.40
C ALA A 11 7.77 42.31 55.70
N PRO A 12 6.42 42.18 55.86
CA PRO A 12 5.69 40.91 55.61
C PRO A 12 4.17 40.94 55.29
N LEU A 13 3.64 39.72 55.07
CA LEU A 13 2.32 39.20 55.49
C LEU A 13 1.04 39.59 54.70
N ALA A 14 0.41 38.59 54.07
CA ALA A 14 -1.01 38.26 54.27
C ALA A 14 -1.36 36.90 53.66
N LEU A 15 -1.67 35.95 54.54
CA LEU A 15 -2.27 34.65 54.28
C LEU A 15 -3.79 34.86 54.09
N LEU A 16 -4.39 34.31 53.02
CA LEU A 16 -5.86 34.20 52.93
C LEU A 16 -6.24 32.88 52.27
N LEU A 17 -6.91 32.05 53.06
CA LEU A 17 -7.48 30.75 52.74
C LEU A 17 -8.91 30.88 52.18
N ALA A 18 -9.30 29.84 51.43
CA ALA A 18 -10.65 29.34 51.19
C ALA A 18 -11.49 29.95 50.04
N GLY A 19 -11.90 29.04 49.15
CA GLY A 19 -12.87 29.29 48.08
C GLY A 19 -12.99 28.08 47.16
N VAL A 20 -13.55 26.97 47.65
CA VAL A 20 -14.01 25.85 46.82
C VAL A 20 -15.18 26.36 45.97
N GLY A 21 -15.00 26.36 44.66
CA GLY A 21 -16.07 26.61 43.69
C GLY A 21 -16.01 25.54 42.61
N CYS A 22 -16.93 24.57 42.67
CA CYS A 22 -17.21 23.68 41.55
C CYS A 22 -17.73 24.54 40.38
N HIS A 23 -16.92 24.72 39.35
CA HIS A 23 -17.37 25.32 38.10
C HIS A 23 -17.96 24.22 37.22
N SER A 24 -19.30 24.21 37.13
CA SER A 24 -20.04 23.42 36.14
C SER A 24 -19.60 23.88 34.74
N SER A 25 -19.05 22.96 33.96
CA SER A 25 -18.73 23.21 32.54
C SER A 25 -20.03 23.38 31.76
N GLN A 26 -20.35 24.63 31.41
CA GLN A 26 -21.31 24.90 30.33
C GLN A 26 -20.66 24.46 29.02
N LYS A 27 -21.31 23.50 28.34
CA LYS A 27 -21.02 23.16 26.94
C LYS A 27 -21.17 24.43 26.10
N ALA A 28 -20.05 24.99 25.64
CA ALA A 28 -20.06 25.98 24.58
C ALA A 28 -20.64 25.33 23.33
N ALA A 29 -21.66 25.98 22.76
CA ALA A 29 -22.25 25.59 21.49
C ALA A 29 -21.15 25.57 20.40
N ALA A 30 -21.14 24.48 19.63
CA ALA A 30 -20.27 24.35 18.47
C ALA A 30 -20.52 25.53 17.51
N PRO A 31 -19.48 26.23 17.02
CA PRO A 31 -19.67 27.15 15.91
C PRO A 31 -20.08 26.35 14.68
N ASN A 32 -21.17 26.76 14.04
CA ASN A 32 -21.64 26.19 12.78
C ASN A 32 -20.49 26.19 11.76
N LEU A 33 -20.07 25.00 11.35
CA LEU A 33 -19.21 24.81 10.18
C LEU A 33 -19.93 25.38 8.95
N PRO A 34 -19.26 26.15 8.08
CA PRO A 34 -19.84 26.52 6.80
C PRO A 34 -20.11 25.27 5.95
N PRO A 35 -21.14 25.28 5.09
CA PRO A 35 -21.45 24.15 4.24
C PRO A 35 -20.25 23.83 3.36
N GLN A 36 -19.82 22.56 3.41
CA GLN A 36 -18.84 21.98 2.52
C GLN A 36 -19.26 22.28 1.07
N SER A 37 -18.46 23.07 0.37
CA SER A 37 -18.66 23.31 -1.07
C SER A 37 -18.32 22.01 -1.80
N ASN A 38 -19.34 21.34 -2.33
CA ASN A 38 -19.15 20.18 -3.18
C ASN A 38 -18.26 20.55 -4.38
N PRO A 39 -17.24 19.74 -4.73
CA PRO A 39 -16.48 19.96 -5.94
C PRO A 39 -17.39 19.81 -7.18
N PRO A 40 -17.10 20.51 -8.29
CA PRO A 40 -17.87 20.39 -9.52
C PRO A 40 -17.81 18.95 -10.04
N THR A 41 -18.99 18.37 -10.29
CA THR A 41 -19.15 17.04 -10.86
C THR A 41 -18.60 17.01 -12.29
N ILE A 42 -17.49 16.31 -12.50
CA ILE A 42 -17.05 15.92 -13.84
C ILE A 42 -17.99 14.79 -14.28
N THR A 43 -18.80 15.05 -15.30
CA THR A 43 -19.68 14.03 -15.88
C THR A 43 -18.81 13.11 -16.75
N ALA A 44 -18.36 11.99 -16.18
CA ALA A 44 -17.71 10.93 -16.94
C ALA A 44 -18.77 10.17 -17.75
N ALA A 45 -18.59 10.14 -19.06
CA ALA A 45 -19.39 9.33 -19.98
C ALA A 45 -19.13 7.82 -19.75
N ALA A 46 -20.17 7.03 -20.02
CA ALA A 46 -20.33 5.64 -19.65
C ALA A 46 -19.21 4.67 -20.12
N SER A 47 -18.83 3.75 -19.22
CA SER A 47 -17.99 2.58 -19.50
C SER A 47 -18.72 1.52 -20.37
N PRO A 48 -18.02 0.73 -21.20
CA PRO A 48 -18.50 -0.56 -21.64
C PRO A 48 -17.98 -1.72 -20.75
N LYS A 49 -18.90 -2.61 -20.37
CA LYS A 49 -18.68 -3.82 -19.56
C LYS A 49 -17.88 -4.92 -20.30
N PRO A 50 -17.04 -5.71 -19.62
CA PRO A 50 -16.58 -7.00 -20.15
C PRO A 50 -17.66 -8.09 -20.00
N ARG A 51 -17.79 -8.92 -21.05
CA ARG A 51 -18.78 -9.99 -21.23
C ARG A 51 -18.29 -11.31 -20.59
N PRO A 52 -19.14 -12.08 -19.90
CA PRO A 52 -18.71 -13.36 -19.32
C PRO A 52 -18.74 -14.47 -20.37
N VAL A 53 -17.66 -15.24 -20.48
CA VAL A 53 -17.59 -16.46 -21.31
C VAL A 53 -17.91 -17.67 -20.43
N ALA A 54 -19.07 -18.28 -20.69
CA ALA A 54 -19.50 -19.53 -20.09
C ALA A 54 -18.72 -20.72 -20.67
N LYS A 55 -18.26 -21.64 -19.82
CA LYS A 55 -17.82 -22.99 -20.23
C LYS A 55 -18.93 -24.00 -19.95
N ALA A 56 -19.49 -24.53 -21.03
CA ALA A 56 -20.50 -25.57 -21.03
C ALA A 56 -19.91 -26.93 -20.59
N LYS A 57 -20.72 -27.67 -19.83
CA LYS A 57 -20.53 -29.07 -19.50
C LYS A 57 -20.99 -29.92 -20.68
N THR A 58 -20.28 -30.99 -21.00
CA THR A 58 -20.82 -32.11 -21.77
C THR A 58 -20.54 -33.40 -21.02
N ALA A 59 -21.63 -34.05 -20.63
CA ALA A 59 -21.68 -35.39 -20.08
C ALA A 59 -22.11 -36.37 -21.18
N VAL A 60 -21.49 -37.55 -21.23
CA VAL A 60 -22.02 -38.81 -21.79
C VAL A 60 -21.35 -39.90 -20.96
N ASN A 61 -21.94 -40.45 -19.89
CA ASN A 61 -23.04 -41.41 -19.80
C ASN A 61 -22.80 -42.72 -20.57
N ALA A 62 -22.46 -43.80 -19.86
CA ALA A 62 -23.24 -45.05 -19.83
C ALA A 62 -22.46 -46.19 -19.14
N LYS A 63 -23.20 -46.93 -18.32
CA LYS A 63 -22.82 -48.01 -17.38
C LYS A 63 -23.10 -49.39 -18.06
N PRO A 64 -23.21 -50.52 -17.32
CA PRO A 64 -22.23 -51.54 -16.91
C PRO A 64 -22.40 -52.93 -17.61
N ALA A 65 -21.45 -53.86 -17.40
CA ALA A 65 -21.72 -55.30 -17.30
C ALA A 65 -20.55 -56.00 -16.57
N THR A 66 -20.70 -56.46 -15.33
CA THR A 66 -21.14 -57.79 -14.85
C THR A 66 -20.08 -58.90 -14.97
N GLU A 67 -19.85 -59.53 -13.82
CA GLU A 67 -19.00 -60.68 -13.50
C GLU A 67 -19.07 -61.85 -14.48
N THR A 68 -17.96 -62.58 -14.61
CA THR A 68 -17.98 -64.06 -14.66
C THR A 68 -16.68 -64.61 -14.07
N LYS A 69 -16.86 -65.54 -13.13
CA LYS A 69 -15.87 -66.31 -12.38
C LYS A 69 -15.64 -67.63 -13.09
N ALA A 70 -14.40 -68.02 -13.42
CA ALA A 70 -14.06 -69.42 -13.73
C ALA A 70 -12.55 -69.71 -13.67
N THR A 71 -12.20 -70.58 -12.72
CA THR A 71 -11.21 -71.67 -12.76
C THR A 71 -9.75 -71.44 -13.14
N THR A 72 -8.90 -71.60 -12.13
CA THR A 72 -7.50 -72.04 -12.20
C THR A 72 -7.34 -73.32 -13.03
N PRO A 73 -6.25 -73.43 -13.81
CA PRO A 73 -5.36 -74.56 -13.61
C PRO A 73 -3.93 -74.10 -13.32
N GLU A 74 -3.33 -74.82 -12.39
CA GLU A 74 -1.95 -74.74 -11.94
C GLU A 74 -1.00 -74.94 -13.13
N ARG A 75 -0.19 -73.92 -13.43
CA ARG A 75 1.00 -74.07 -14.28
C ARG A 75 2.21 -73.52 -13.54
N VAL A 76 3.16 -74.43 -13.37
CA VAL A 76 4.47 -74.24 -12.74
C VAL A 76 5.26 -73.07 -13.36
N SER A 77 5.94 -72.37 -12.46
CA SER A 77 6.81 -71.20 -12.55
C SER A 77 7.76 -71.08 -13.75
N VAL A 78 7.84 -69.86 -14.30
CA VAL A 78 9.09 -69.19 -14.68
C VAL A 78 9.01 -67.76 -14.11
N PRO A 79 9.99 -67.26 -13.34
CA PRO A 79 9.97 -65.87 -12.89
C PRO A 79 10.24 -64.96 -14.10
N ALA A 80 9.22 -64.20 -14.50
CA ALA A 80 9.39 -63.07 -15.42
C ALA A 80 10.25 -61.99 -14.74
N PRO A 81 11.19 -61.35 -15.44
CA PRO A 81 11.99 -60.28 -14.87
C PRO A 81 11.07 -59.13 -14.42
N ALA A 82 11.29 -58.66 -13.20
CA ALA A 82 10.59 -57.50 -12.65
C ALA A 82 10.65 -56.32 -13.63
N PRO A 83 9.56 -55.54 -13.81
CA PRO A 83 9.62 -54.31 -14.60
C PRO A 83 10.71 -53.39 -14.02
N PRO A 84 11.52 -52.73 -14.86
CA PRO A 84 12.57 -51.84 -14.38
C PRO A 84 11.92 -50.74 -13.53
N ALA A 85 12.48 -50.55 -12.33
CA ALA A 85 12.08 -49.46 -11.43
C ALA A 85 12.06 -48.13 -12.22
N PRO A 86 11.05 -47.27 -12.00
CA PRO A 86 10.98 -45.99 -12.69
C PRO A 86 12.24 -45.19 -12.37
N LYS A 87 12.90 -44.69 -13.42
CA LYS A 87 14.06 -43.79 -13.28
C LYS A 87 13.64 -42.62 -12.38
N PRO A 88 14.49 -42.17 -11.44
CA PRO A 88 14.16 -41.03 -10.61
C PRO A 88 13.91 -39.82 -11.52
N ASP A 89 12.77 -39.14 -11.38
CA ASP A 89 12.50 -37.88 -12.08
C ASP A 89 13.20 -36.74 -11.31
N PRO A 90 14.38 -36.27 -11.74
CA PRO A 90 15.12 -35.24 -11.02
C PRO A 90 14.35 -33.91 -10.97
N VAL A 91 13.50 -33.66 -11.97
CA VAL A 91 12.67 -32.47 -12.06
C VAL A 91 11.56 -32.52 -11.00
N GLY A 92 10.87 -33.66 -10.90
CA GLY A 92 9.84 -33.86 -9.86
C GLY A 92 10.40 -33.78 -8.45
N GLN A 93 11.62 -34.28 -8.22
CA GLN A 93 12.30 -34.15 -6.93
C GLN A 93 12.65 -32.71 -6.59
N LEU A 94 13.13 -31.93 -7.57
CA LEU A 94 13.41 -30.50 -7.40
C LEU A 94 12.16 -29.72 -7.02
N ILE A 95 11.07 -29.92 -7.77
CA ILE A 95 9.78 -29.27 -7.51
C ILE A 95 9.30 -29.60 -6.09
N THR A 96 9.38 -30.87 -5.69
CA THR A 96 8.98 -31.30 -4.35
C THR A 96 9.82 -30.64 -3.24
N GLN A 97 11.12 -30.42 -3.48
CA GLN A 97 12.00 -29.75 -2.51
C GLN A 97 11.73 -28.25 -2.45
N ALA A 98 11.56 -27.58 -3.60
CA ALA A 98 11.24 -26.16 -3.66
C ALA A 98 9.88 -25.86 -3.00
N GLU A 99 8.87 -26.68 -3.26
CA GLU A 99 7.54 -26.55 -2.64
C GLU A 99 7.59 -26.71 -1.12
N ARG A 100 8.45 -27.60 -0.62
CA ARG A 100 8.64 -27.78 0.82
C ARG A 100 9.20 -26.52 1.49
N GLU A 101 10.24 -25.93 0.88
CA GLU A 101 10.82 -24.68 1.38
C GLU A 101 9.84 -23.52 1.28
N TYR A 102 9.04 -23.47 0.22
CA TYR A 102 7.98 -22.49 0.06
C TYR A 102 6.90 -22.62 1.14
N GLN A 103 6.43 -23.84 1.41
CA GLN A 103 5.45 -24.09 2.47
C GLN A 103 6.02 -23.74 3.84
N ALA A 104 7.28 -24.07 4.11
CA ALA A 104 7.97 -23.64 5.34
C ALA A 104 8.04 -22.10 5.44
N GLY A 105 8.27 -21.42 4.31
CA GLY A 105 8.19 -19.96 4.23
C GLY A 105 6.81 -19.43 4.58
N GLN A 106 5.75 -20.02 4.03
CA GLN A 106 4.36 -19.66 4.36
C GLN A 106 4.03 -19.89 5.84
N ASP A 107 4.50 -21.00 6.42
CA ASP A 107 4.20 -21.34 7.81
C ASP A 107 4.93 -20.39 8.76
N ASN A 108 6.21 -20.08 8.48
CA ASN A 108 6.99 -19.07 9.22
C ASN A 108 6.36 -17.67 9.10
N TYR A 109 5.88 -17.34 7.91
CA TYR A 109 5.20 -16.09 7.63
C TYR A 109 3.90 -15.96 8.43
N LYS A 110 3.04 -16.99 8.43
CA LYS A 110 1.82 -17.06 9.26
C LYS A 110 2.12 -17.02 10.76
N ALA A 111 3.30 -17.49 11.17
CA ALA A 111 3.77 -17.40 12.54
C ALA A 111 4.38 -16.04 12.91
N GLY A 112 4.41 -15.07 11.99
CA GLY A 112 4.98 -13.73 12.19
C GLY A 112 6.52 -13.70 12.18
N GLN A 113 7.18 -14.78 11.77
CA GLN A 113 8.64 -14.90 11.72
C GLN A 113 9.16 -14.48 10.33
N THR A 114 9.12 -13.18 10.05
CA THR A 114 9.45 -12.60 8.73
C THR A 114 10.86 -12.95 8.24
N ASP A 115 11.87 -12.91 9.13
CA ASP A 115 13.25 -13.27 8.78
C ASP A 115 13.37 -14.76 8.39
N ALA A 116 12.71 -15.65 9.14
CA ALA A 116 12.70 -17.09 8.86
C ALA A 116 11.91 -17.41 7.58
N ALA A 117 10.83 -16.68 7.31
CA ALA A 117 10.06 -16.77 6.08
C ALA A 117 10.92 -16.38 4.87
N LYS A 118 11.59 -15.22 4.94
CA LYS A 118 12.50 -14.74 3.88
C LYS A 118 13.59 -15.78 3.58
N GLN A 119 14.24 -16.31 4.60
CA GLN A 119 15.27 -17.34 4.41
C GLN A 119 14.72 -18.60 3.73
N SER A 120 13.48 -18.98 4.02
CA SER A 120 12.85 -20.17 3.43
C SER A 120 12.50 -19.94 1.96
N PHE A 121 11.98 -18.76 1.61
CA PHE A 121 11.77 -18.36 0.21
C PHE A 121 13.08 -18.26 -0.58
N ASP A 122 14.11 -17.66 0.01
CA ASP A 122 15.44 -17.58 -0.60
C ASP A 122 16.03 -18.98 -0.86
N ARG A 123 15.84 -19.93 0.07
CA ARG A 123 16.25 -21.34 -0.14
C ARG A 123 15.49 -22.01 -1.28
N ALA A 124 14.17 -21.83 -1.35
CA ALA A 124 13.35 -22.38 -2.44
C ALA A 124 13.85 -21.88 -3.81
N PHE A 125 14.10 -20.57 -3.93
CA PHE A 125 14.63 -19.96 -5.16
C PHE A 125 16.04 -20.47 -5.49
N ASN A 126 16.93 -20.52 -4.50
CA ASN A 126 18.29 -20.99 -4.69
C ASN A 126 18.36 -22.47 -5.11
N LEU A 127 17.46 -23.33 -4.63
CA LEU A 127 17.36 -24.72 -5.08
C LEU A 127 17.05 -24.81 -6.58
N ILE A 128 16.10 -23.99 -7.06
CA ILE A 128 15.76 -23.94 -8.47
C ILE A 128 16.95 -23.38 -9.27
N MET A 129 17.57 -22.30 -8.81
CA MET A 129 18.70 -21.66 -9.50
C MET A 129 19.97 -22.51 -9.53
N ALA A 130 20.23 -23.31 -8.50
CA ALA A 130 21.38 -24.21 -8.42
C ALA A 130 21.22 -25.46 -9.31
N SER A 131 20.05 -25.69 -9.89
CA SER A 131 19.80 -26.86 -10.73
C SER A 131 20.38 -26.73 -12.15
N PRO A 132 20.68 -27.86 -12.82
CA PRO A 132 21.21 -27.84 -14.18
C PRO A 132 20.33 -27.04 -15.15
N PRO A 133 20.92 -26.36 -16.16
CA PRO A 133 20.16 -25.53 -17.10
C PRO A 133 19.05 -26.30 -17.84
N GLU A 134 19.23 -27.60 -18.09
CA GLU A 134 18.24 -28.48 -18.72
C GLU A 134 17.02 -28.74 -17.82
N VAL A 135 17.22 -28.72 -16.49
CA VAL A 135 16.14 -28.89 -15.50
C VAL A 135 15.42 -27.55 -15.27
N ARG A 136 16.15 -26.43 -15.24
CA ARG A 136 15.56 -25.08 -15.11
C ARG A 136 14.73 -24.65 -16.31
N SER A 137 15.04 -25.16 -17.49
CA SER A 137 14.30 -24.88 -18.73
C SER A 137 13.09 -25.79 -18.95
N ASP A 138 12.85 -26.78 -18.07
CA ASP A 138 11.65 -27.62 -18.11
C ASP A 138 10.42 -26.76 -17.79
N GLU A 139 9.36 -26.87 -18.61
CA GLU A 139 8.11 -26.14 -18.42
C GLU A 139 7.49 -26.37 -17.04
N ARG A 140 7.69 -27.55 -16.44
CA ARG A 140 7.17 -27.86 -15.10
C ARG A 140 7.85 -26.99 -14.05
N VAL A 141 9.15 -26.77 -14.16
CA VAL A 141 9.90 -25.93 -13.20
C VAL A 141 9.56 -24.46 -13.39
N GLN A 142 9.39 -24.01 -14.64
CA GLN A 142 8.96 -22.64 -14.93
C GLN A 142 7.58 -22.34 -14.34
N ARG A 143 6.60 -23.23 -14.52
CA ARG A 143 5.27 -23.08 -13.92
C ARG A 143 5.31 -23.00 -12.39
N GLU A 144 6.16 -23.80 -11.75
CA GLU A 144 6.31 -23.73 -10.29
C GLU A 144 7.01 -22.45 -9.86
N LEU A 145 8.04 -21.99 -10.59
CA LEU A 145 8.69 -20.72 -10.31
C LEU A 145 7.72 -19.53 -10.41
N ASP A 146 6.92 -19.48 -11.47
CA ASP A 146 5.91 -18.43 -11.65
C ASP A 146 4.90 -18.45 -10.50
N ARG A 147 4.42 -19.64 -10.13
CA ARG A 147 3.50 -19.83 -8.99
C ARG A 147 4.12 -19.38 -7.66
N LEU A 148 5.39 -19.71 -7.42
CA LEU A 148 6.11 -19.31 -6.21
C LEU A 148 6.26 -17.79 -6.13
N LEU A 149 6.60 -17.14 -7.25
CA LEU A 149 6.75 -15.69 -7.34
C LEU A 149 5.42 -14.97 -7.12
N ASP A 150 4.34 -15.43 -7.78
CA ASP A 150 3.00 -14.90 -7.60
C ASP A 150 2.54 -15.07 -6.14
N GLY A 151 2.85 -16.21 -5.53
CA GLY A 151 2.50 -16.49 -4.15
C GLY A 151 3.25 -15.61 -3.14
N VAL A 152 4.55 -15.38 -3.31
CA VAL A 152 5.32 -14.47 -2.43
C VAL A 152 4.86 -13.03 -2.58
N ASN A 153 4.58 -12.58 -3.80
CA ASN A 153 4.04 -11.24 -4.04
C ASN A 153 2.62 -11.10 -3.45
N GLY A 154 1.80 -12.15 -3.56
CA GLY A 154 0.49 -12.25 -2.91
C GLY A 154 0.58 -12.14 -1.39
N LEU A 155 1.56 -12.80 -0.75
CA LEU A 155 1.80 -12.64 0.68
C LEU A 155 2.23 -11.21 1.02
N GLN A 156 3.14 -10.59 0.27
CA GLN A 156 3.50 -9.19 0.49
C GLN A 156 2.29 -8.23 0.43
N LEU A 157 1.29 -8.57 -0.39
CA LEU A 157 0.01 -7.86 -0.49
C LEU A 157 -0.96 -8.23 0.65
N GLU A 158 -1.01 -9.50 1.05
CA GLU A 158 -1.82 -9.95 2.19
C GLU A 158 -1.28 -9.36 3.51
N ASP A 159 0.03 -9.28 3.73
CA ASP A 159 0.61 -8.50 4.85
C ASP A 159 0.30 -7.01 4.72
N ALA A 160 0.16 -6.47 3.50
CA ALA A 160 -0.29 -5.09 3.35
C ALA A 160 -1.76 -4.93 3.81
N ASP A 161 -2.57 -5.99 3.76
CA ASP A 161 -3.95 -6.03 4.26
C ASP A 161 -4.06 -6.53 5.73
N THR A 162 -3.12 -7.36 6.23
CA THR A 162 -3.17 -8.03 7.55
C THR A 162 -2.12 -7.56 8.55
N SER A 163 -1.06 -6.85 8.13
CA SER A 163 -0.19 -6.12 9.06
C SER A 163 -1.02 -4.98 9.66
N ALA A 164 -1.65 -5.29 10.80
CA ALA A 164 -2.18 -4.40 11.81
C ALA A 164 -2.47 -2.99 11.29
N GLU A 165 -3.73 -2.72 10.94
CA GLU A 165 -4.23 -1.34 10.78
C GLU A 165 -3.19 -0.47 10.10
N GLN A 166 -2.90 -0.66 8.79
CA GLN A 166 -1.99 0.20 8.02
C GLN A 166 -2.17 1.61 8.55
N LYS A 167 -1.24 2.07 9.40
CA LYS A 167 -1.50 3.23 10.25
C LYS A 167 -1.82 4.32 9.27
N SER A 168 -3.06 4.81 9.31
CA SER A 168 -3.52 5.85 8.41
C SER A 168 -2.54 6.99 8.59
N GLU A 169 -1.60 7.11 7.65
CA GLU A 169 -0.73 8.26 7.60
C GLU A 169 -1.64 9.35 7.02
N PRO A 170 -1.96 10.39 7.82
CA PRO A 170 -2.85 11.43 7.34
C PRO A 170 -2.27 12.01 6.06
N ALA A 171 -3.14 12.26 5.08
CA ALA A 171 -2.70 12.87 3.84
C ALA A 171 -2.02 14.21 4.14
N PRO A 172 -1.03 14.64 3.34
CA PRO A 172 -0.44 15.98 3.51
C PRO A 172 -1.50 17.09 3.55
N ILE A 173 -2.59 16.93 2.80
CA ILE A 173 -3.71 17.87 2.80
C ILE A 173 -4.55 17.81 4.08
N ASP A 174 -4.66 16.65 4.75
CA ASP A 174 -5.40 16.51 6.02
C ASP A 174 -4.76 17.33 7.14
N GLU A 175 -3.42 17.30 7.25
CA GLU A 175 -2.69 18.11 8.23
C GLU A 175 -2.89 19.61 7.96
N ALA A 176 -2.92 19.99 6.67
CA ALA A 176 -3.13 21.37 6.29
C ALA A 176 -4.58 21.83 6.52
N ASN A 177 -5.56 20.95 6.36
CA ASN A 177 -6.98 21.26 6.60
C ASN A 177 -7.31 21.48 8.09
N ASP A 178 -6.58 20.82 9.00
CA ASP A 178 -6.81 20.89 10.44
C ASP A 178 -6.39 22.25 11.06
N VAL A 179 -5.77 23.16 10.28
CA VAL A 179 -5.26 24.44 10.77
C VAL A 179 -5.80 25.60 9.93
N THR A 180 -6.50 26.55 10.57
CA THR A 180 -6.81 27.83 9.94
C THR A 180 -5.55 28.69 9.89
N PHE A 181 -4.96 28.86 8.71
CA PHE A 181 -3.72 29.63 8.55
C PHE A 181 -4.00 31.13 8.42
N PRO A 182 -3.19 32.00 9.07
CA PRO A 182 -3.23 33.41 8.79
C PRO A 182 -2.73 33.67 7.35
N VAL A 183 -3.45 34.54 6.65
CA VAL A 183 -3.08 34.98 5.31
C VAL A 183 -1.97 36.03 5.43
N ASP A 184 -0.77 35.72 4.92
CA ASP A 184 0.32 36.69 4.80
C ASP A 184 0.14 37.50 3.50
N PRO A 185 0.01 38.85 3.58
CA PRO A 185 -0.14 39.71 2.40
C PRO A 185 1.03 39.63 1.41
N ASN A 186 2.25 39.37 1.89
CA ASN A 186 3.43 39.26 1.02
C ASN A 186 3.36 37.98 0.19
N ILE A 187 2.97 36.86 0.82
CA ILE A 187 2.76 35.58 0.14
C ILE A 187 1.62 35.69 -0.88
N LYS A 188 0.54 36.39 -0.53
CA LYS A 188 -0.57 36.64 -1.47
C LYS A 188 -0.10 37.41 -2.71
N ALA A 189 0.63 38.51 -2.52
CA ALA A 189 1.13 39.31 -3.64
C ALA A 189 2.12 38.53 -4.54
N GLN A 190 2.98 37.70 -3.94
CA GLN A 190 3.88 36.81 -4.70
C GLN A 190 3.10 35.76 -5.49
N ALA A 191 2.14 35.08 -4.86
CA ALA A 191 1.30 34.09 -5.52
C ALA A 191 0.49 34.68 -6.69
N GLU A 192 -0.02 35.90 -6.55
CA GLU A 192 -0.71 36.62 -7.64
C GLU A 192 0.20 36.91 -8.83
N ALA A 193 1.47 37.21 -8.58
CA ALA A 193 2.46 37.43 -9.63
C ALA A 193 2.83 36.11 -10.34
N GLU A 194 3.04 35.04 -9.57
CA GLU A 194 3.41 33.72 -10.10
C GLU A 194 2.28 33.07 -10.92
N ILE A 195 1.03 33.20 -10.48
CA ILE A 195 -0.13 32.69 -11.25
C ILE A 195 -0.21 33.35 -12.63
N LYS A 196 0.12 34.65 -12.75
CA LYS A 196 0.12 35.35 -14.05
C LYS A 196 1.26 34.90 -14.98
N ALA A 197 2.36 34.41 -14.41
CA ALA A 197 3.53 33.95 -15.15
C ALA A 197 3.49 32.46 -15.46
N THR A 198 2.67 31.69 -14.75
CA THR A 198 2.57 30.23 -14.87
C THR A 198 1.54 29.87 -15.92
N HIS A 199 1.94 29.09 -16.93
CA HIS A 199 1.01 28.47 -17.85
C HIS A 199 0.50 27.16 -17.25
N SER A 200 -0.81 27.00 -17.18
CA SER A 200 -1.47 25.78 -16.69
C SER A 200 -2.70 25.51 -17.55
N ASP A 201 -2.92 24.23 -17.85
CA ASP A 201 -4.11 23.75 -18.54
C ASP A 201 -5.34 23.75 -17.62
N LEU A 202 -5.13 23.86 -16.31
CA LEU A 202 -6.16 23.96 -15.29
C LEU A 202 -6.38 25.43 -14.87
N PRO A 203 -7.62 25.83 -14.52
CA PRO A 203 -7.88 27.18 -14.05
C PRO A 203 -7.24 27.42 -12.68
N LEU A 204 -6.19 28.23 -12.64
CA LEU A 204 -5.54 28.66 -11.40
C LEU A 204 -6.33 29.80 -10.74
N MET A 205 -6.98 29.50 -9.61
CA MET A 205 -7.73 30.49 -8.82
C MET A 205 -7.04 30.73 -7.48
N LEU A 206 -6.66 31.98 -7.22
CA LEU A 206 -6.16 32.36 -5.91
C LEU A 206 -7.31 32.72 -4.98
N THR A 207 -7.51 31.91 -3.95
CA THR A 207 -8.47 32.15 -2.88
C THR A 207 -7.74 32.29 -1.55
N ASP A 208 -8.37 32.91 -0.54
CA ASP A 208 -7.73 33.07 0.77
C ASP A 208 -7.35 31.71 1.42
N PRO A 209 -8.15 30.62 1.30
CA PRO A 209 -7.70 29.29 1.70
C PRO A 209 -6.43 28.83 0.97
N VAL A 210 -6.35 29.02 -0.36
CA VAL A 210 -5.16 28.67 -1.16
C VAL A 210 -3.92 29.42 -0.66
N VAL A 211 -4.05 30.71 -0.36
CA VAL A 211 -2.96 31.49 0.24
C VAL A 211 -2.52 30.91 1.59
N GLY A 212 -3.46 30.42 2.40
CA GLY A 212 -3.18 29.70 3.64
C GLY A 212 -2.32 28.44 3.42
N TYR A 213 -2.67 27.59 2.44
CA TYR A 213 -1.86 26.40 2.10
C TYR A 213 -0.47 26.78 1.60
N ILE A 214 -0.36 27.81 0.74
CA ILE A 214 0.95 28.30 0.27
C ILE A 214 1.82 28.72 1.46
N ASN A 215 1.26 29.45 2.44
CA ASN A 215 1.97 29.86 3.64
C ASN A 215 2.43 28.65 4.49
N TYR A 216 1.55 27.66 4.67
CA TYR A 216 1.86 26.44 5.41
C TYR A 216 3.01 25.65 4.77
N PHE A 217 2.93 25.35 3.47
CA PHE A 217 3.96 24.59 2.75
C PHE A 217 5.24 25.39 2.52
N SER A 218 5.19 26.73 2.59
CA SER A 218 6.39 27.58 2.59
C SER A 218 7.13 27.59 3.93
N SER A 219 6.50 27.10 5.00
CA SER A 219 7.05 27.10 6.36
C SER A 219 7.03 25.70 6.99
N ARG A 220 6.02 25.40 7.81
CA ARG A 220 5.92 24.16 8.60
C ARG A 220 5.77 22.90 7.75
N GLY A 221 5.02 22.98 6.66
CA GLY A 221 4.75 21.86 5.74
C GLY A 221 5.86 21.61 4.72
N ARG A 222 6.92 22.44 4.71
CA ARG A 222 7.95 22.40 3.67
C ARG A 222 8.64 21.05 3.54
N ALA A 223 9.04 20.45 4.65
CA ALA A 223 9.70 19.15 4.65
C ALA A 223 8.79 18.04 4.10
N THR A 224 7.49 18.08 4.44
CA THR A 224 6.49 17.13 3.91
C THR A 224 6.39 17.25 2.40
N LEU A 225 6.29 18.48 1.86
CA LEU A 225 6.22 18.75 0.43
C LEU A 225 7.49 18.29 -0.31
N GLU A 226 8.68 18.63 0.21
CA GLU A 226 9.96 18.23 -0.37
C GLU A 226 10.08 16.70 -0.46
N ASN A 227 9.78 15.99 0.63
CA ASN A 227 9.81 14.53 0.68
C ASN A 227 8.85 13.89 -0.33
N SER A 228 7.65 14.45 -0.46
CA SER A 228 6.69 13.94 -1.43
C SER A 228 7.11 14.20 -2.88
N LEU A 229 7.73 15.34 -3.19
CA LEU A 229 8.27 15.60 -4.54
C LEU A 229 9.42 14.64 -4.87
N ILE A 230 10.29 14.35 -3.90
CA ILE A 230 11.35 13.33 -4.05
C ILE A 230 10.75 11.96 -4.38
N ARG A 231 9.69 11.55 -3.67
CA ARG A 231 8.99 10.28 -3.95
C ARG A 231 8.31 10.30 -5.32
N GLY A 232 7.64 11.39 -5.66
CA GLY A 232 6.95 11.58 -6.94
C GLY A 232 7.87 11.46 -8.14
N GLY A 233 9.16 11.76 -8.00
CA GLY A 233 10.16 11.57 -9.04
C GLY A 233 10.18 10.16 -9.65
N ARG A 234 9.88 9.12 -8.87
CA ARG A 234 9.83 7.72 -9.36
C ARG A 234 8.60 7.43 -10.24
N TYR A 235 7.49 8.10 -9.97
CA TYR A 235 6.19 7.79 -10.58
C TYR A 235 5.81 8.77 -11.69
N ARG A 236 6.45 9.95 -11.71
CA ARG A 236 6.06 11.08 -12.55
C ARG A 236 5.94 10.74 -14.03
N GLU A 237 6.95 10.11 -14.61
CA GLU A 237 6.93 9.75 -16.04
C GLU A 237 5.78 8.79 -16.36
N ALA A 238 5.59 7.76 -15.54
CA ALA A 238 4.52 6.79 -15.74
C ALA A 238 3.13 7.44 -15.63
N ILE A 239 2.91 8.26 -14.60
CA ILE A 239 1.63 8.95 -14.38
C ILE A 239 1.36 9.94 -15.52
N GLU A 240 2.33 10.78 -15.89
CA GLU A 240 2.18 11.76 -16.97
C GLU A 240 1.87 11.08 -18.32
N ASN A 241 2.48 9.94 -18.61
CA ASN A 241 2.20 9.18 -19.84
C ASN A 241 0.78 8.63 -19.84
N ILE A 242 0.33 8.03 -18.72
CA ILE A 242 -1.05 7.53 -18.59
C ILE A 242 -2.05 8.67 -18.74
N LEU A 243 -1.81 9.82 -18.09
CA LEU A 243 -2.70 10.99 -18.20
C LEU A 243 -2.80 11.50 -19.63
N LYS A 244 -1.67 11.53 -20.37
CA LYS A 244 -1.66 11.88 -21.80
C LYS A 244 -2.44 10.89 -22.66
N ASP A 245 -2.27 9.58 -22.41
CA ASP A 245 -2.98 8.52 -23.13
C ASP A 245 -4.50 8.59 -22.90
N GLU A 246 -4.92 8.95 -21.68
CA GLU A 246 -6.31 9.19 -21.30
C GLU A 246 -6.83 10.57 -21.78
N GLY A 247 -5.98 11.40 -22.37
CA GLY A 247 -6.35 12.71 -22.90
C GLY A 247 -6.68 13.76 -21.83
N VAL A 248 -6.21 13.56 -20.59
CA VAL A 248 -6.40 14.48 -19.47
C VAL A 248 -5.12 15.29 -19.17
N PRO A 249 -5.23 16.47 -18.53
CA PRO A 249 -4.06 17.30 -18.23
C PRO A 249 -3.03 16.57 -17.36
N PRO A 250 -1.72 16.64 -17.69
CA PRO A 250 -0.67 15.99 -16.90
C PRO A 250 -0.55 16.59 -15.48
N GLU A 251 -1.01 17.82 -15.28
CA GLU A 251 -1.04 18.50 -13.99
C GLU A 251 -1.92 17.80 -12.94
N LEU A 252 -2.80 16.88 -13.34
CA LEU A 252 -3.54 16.04 -12.40
C LEU A 252 -2.65 15.16 -11.52
N ILE A 253 -1.37 15.01 -11.88
CA ILE A 253 -0.36 14.41 -10.99
C ILE A 253 -0.30 15.09 -9.60
N TYR A 254 -0.61 16.39 -9.52
CA TYR A 254 -0.62 17.11 -8.25
C TYR A 254 -1.77 16.70 -7.33
N LEU A 255 -2.79 16.02 -7.85
CA LEU A 255 -3.83 15.40 -7.00
C LEU A 255 -3.23 14.26 -6.18
N ALA A 256 -2.45 13.37 -6.79
CA ALA A 256 -1.77 12.28 -6.08
C ALA A 256 -0.81 12.82 -5.01
N GLN A 257 -0.16 13.96 -5.30
CA GLN A 257 0.67 14.69 -4.35
C GLN A 257 -0.14 15.20 -3.15
N ALA A 258 -1.30 15.82 -3.36
CA ALA A 258 -2.15 16.32 -2.28
C ALA A 258 -2.74 15.19 -1.42
N GLU A 259 -3.23 14.12 -2.05
CA GLU A 259 -3.97 13.03 -1.42
C GLU A 259 -3.06 12.00 -0.71
N SER A 260 -1.87 11.75 -1.23
CA SER A 260 -0.98 10.69 -0.70
C SER A 260 0.47 11.11 -0.54
N GLY A 261 0.87 12.26 -1.09
CA GLY A 261 2.29 12.62 -1.20
C GLY A 261 3.12 11.56 -1.94
N PHE A 262 2.51 10.90 -2.95
CA PHE A 262 3.05 9.77 -3.72
C PHE A 262 3.39 8.53 -2.91
N HIS A 263 2.58 8.22 -1.89
CA HIS A 263 2.74 7.01 -1.10
C HIS A 263 1.73 5.94 -1.58
N PRO A 264 2.16 4.84 -2.25
CA PRO A 264 1.25 3.84 -2.81
C PRO A 264 0.38 3.14 -1.77
N LEU A 265 0.85 3.12 -0.52
CA LEU A 265 0.17 2.47 0.60
C LEU A 265 -0.52 3.47 1.53
N ALA A 266 -0.58 4.75 1.19
CA ALA A 266 -1.28 5.72 2.03
C ALA A 266 -2.80 5.45 2.01
N LEU A 267 -3.39 5.53 3.19
CA LEU A 267 -4.82 5.42 3.42
C LEU A 267 -5.31 6.64 4.18
N SER A 268 -6.34 7.29 3.66
CA SER A 268 -7.07 8.30 4.42
C SER A 268 -7.69 7.71 5.68
N ARG A 269 -8.16 8.58 6.59
CA ARG A 269 -8.86 8.20 7.83
C ARG A 269 -10.08 7.28 7.58
N VAL A 270 -10.64 7.32 6.37
CA VAL A 270 -11.79 6.51 5.93
C VAL A 270 -11.42 5.36 4.98
N GLY A 271 -10.12 5.10 4.76
CA GLY A 271 -9.63 3.95 4.00
C GLY A 271 -9.52 4.15 2.48
N ALA A 272 -9.68 5.37 1.96
CA ALA A 272 -9.44 5.67 0.55
C ALA A 272 -7.94 5.75 0.23
N ARG A 273 -7.52 5.22 -0.93
CA ARG A 273 -6.15 5.28 -1.49
C ARG A 273 -6.02 6.44 -2.48
N GLY A 274 -4.87 7.12 -2.46
CA GLY A 274 -4.56 8.27 -3.32
C GLY A 274 -3.68 7.97 -4.54
N MET A 275 -3.21 6.73 -4.70
CA MET A 275 -2.48 6.21 -5.87
C MET A 275 -2.87 4.77 -6.16
#